data_AF-A0AAE5QBG5-F1
#
_entry.id   AF-A0AAE5QBG5-F1
#
_cell.length_a   1.000
_cell.length_b   1.000
_cell.length_c   1.000
_cell.angle_alpha   90.00
_cell.angle_beta   90.00
_cell.angle_gamma   90.00
#
_symmetry.space_group_name_H-M   'P 1'
#
loop_
_entity.id
_entity.type
_entity.pdbx_description
1 polymer ?
#
loop_
_entity_poly.entity_id
_entity_poly.type
_entity_poly.pdbx_seq_one_letter_code
_entity_poly.pdbx_strand_id
1 'polypeptide(L)'
;MSLEVEEKLEKIPVVNWVVRFLKQIRLPGFEGLSIYDLLEMYVLGVLKGTLSTRASAIAFSLFMALFPLIIFMVTLVPFLVSYISIEHGDFDVQFQLFLESFLPSATGDYFGEVFTQIKDQKRGGLLSSAFLLSIFLIANGVNSIFGGFETSYHIELTRHFFRQYLYALMVGLILAILIIVGFVAFIYFEFYVLGYLSEFAAKQGGYILGEDEVIGVQIAKVLFFIILSYFTTAILYYFGTREGKQAKFFSVGALMTTILFLITSYLFGIYVEKFARYNELYGALGGLLILMVYIWLNSNILLLGFELNASLNTLRKITKKE
;
A
#
# COMPACT_ATOMS: atom_id res chain seq x y z
N MET A 1 -23.70 -7.34 -20.98
CA MET A 1 -23.11 -8.64 -21.35
C MET A 1 -23.26 -8.92 -22.86
N SER A 2 -22.41 -9.74 -23.49
CA SER A 2 -22.83 -10.48 -24.69
C SER A 2 -23.67 -11.68 -24.23
N LEU A 3 -24.93 -11.75 -24.65
CA LEU A 3 -25.95 -12.75 -24.26
C LEU A 3 -25.42 -14.20 -24.16
N GLU A 4 -24.39 -14.54 -24.93
CA GLU A 4 -23.74 -15.85 -24.98
C GLU A 4 -23.07 -16.31 -23.66
N VAL A 5 -22.57 -15.40 -22.82
CA VAL A 5 -21.92 -15.78 -21.54
C VAL A 5 -22.97 -16.13 -20.49
N GLU A 6 -24.09 -15.42 -20.47
CA GLU A 6 -25.22 -15.67 -19.58
C GLU A 6 -25.82 -17.05 -19.83
N GLU A 7 -26.10 -17.36 -21.11
CA GLU A 7 -26.64 -18.66 -21.51
C GLU A 7 -25.72 -19.84 -21.15
N LYS A 8 -24.41 -19.64 -21.12
CA LYS A 8 -23.45 -20.69 -20.73
C LYS A 8 -23.41 -20.88 -19.22
N LEU A 9 -23.52 -19.81 -18.43
CA LEU A 9 -23.50 -19.86 -16.97
C LEU A 9 -24.82 -20.44 -16.41
N GLU A 10 -25.95 -20.17 -17.05
CA GLU A 10 -27.26 -20.72 -16.64
C GLU A 10 -27.38 -22.24 -16.83
N LYS A 11 -26.56 -22.84 -17.69
CA LYS A 11 -26.53 -24.29 -17.95
C LYS A 11 -25.83 -25.11 -16.86
N ILE A 12 -25.08 -24.46 -15.95
CA ILE A 12 -24.39 -25.15 -14.85
C ILE A 12 -25.24 -24.99 -13.58
N PRO A 13 -25.80 -26.06 -12.98
CA PRO A 13 -26.83 -25.97 -11.95
C PRO A 13 -26.36 -25.24 -10.67
N VAL A 14 -25.12 -25.46 -10.24
CA VAL A 14 -24.54 -24.77 -9.07
C VAL A 14 -24.31 -23.29 -9.34
N VAL A 15 -23.84 -22.94 -10.55
CA VAL A 15 -23.56 -21.55 -10.93
C VAL A 15 -24.85 -20.77 -11.09
N ASN A 16 -25.89 -21.37 -11.68
CA ASN A 16 -27.20 -20.74 -11.86
C ASN A 16 -27.83 -20.34 -10.51
N TRP A 17 -27.72 -21.18 -9.48
CA TRP A 17 -28.21 -20.85 -8.14
C TRP A 17 -27.49 -19.62 -7.56
N VAL A 18 -26.17 -19.56 -7.67
CA VAL A 18 -25.36 -18.41 -7.23
C VAL A 18 -25.71 -17.15 -8.03
N VAL A 19 -25.85 -17.26 -9.35
CA VAL A 19 -26.22 -16.13 -10.22
C VAL A 19 -27.59 -15.56 -9.85
N ARG A 20 -28.60 -16.41 -9.64
CA ARG A 20 -29.94 -15.96 -9.22
C ARG A 20 -29.93 -15.27 -7.86
N PHE A 21 -29.16 -15.80 -6.91
CA PHE A 21 -29.00 -15.19 -5.60
C PHE A 21 -28.35 -13.80 -5.70
N LEU A 22 -27.27 -13.66 -6.48
CA LEU A 22 -26.58 -12.39 -6.69
C LEU A 22 -27.44 -11.35 -7.43
N LYS A 23 -28.31 -11.79 -8.35
CA LYS A 23 -29.29 -10.94 -9.04
C LYS A 23 -30.39 -10.40 -8.12
N GLN A 24 -30.72 -11.11 -7.03
CA GLN A 24 -31.73 -10.66 -6.06
C GLN A 24 -31.23 -9.52 -5.16
N ILE A 25 -29.93 -9.44 -4.92
CA ILE A 25 -29.36 -8.40 -4.05
C ILE A 25 -29.09 -7.15 -4.89
N ARG A 26 -29.97 -6.14 -4.72
CA ARG A 26 -29.82 -4.84 -5.37
C ARG A 26 -28.87 -3.93 -4.60
N LEU A 27 -28.01 -3.24 -5.33
CA LEU A 27 -27.05 -2.30 -4.76
C LEU A 27 -27.76 -1.00 -4.35
N PRO A 28 -27.65 -0.56 -3.08
CA PRO A 28 -28.24 0.70 -2.64
C PRO A 28 -27.57 1.88 -3.38
N GLY A 29 -28.37 2.70 -4.07
CA GLY A 29 -27.91 3.89 -4.79
C GLY A 29 -27.51 3.69 -6.26
N PHE A 30 -27.81 2.53 -6.86
CA PHE A 30 -27.50 2.19 -8.26
C PHE A 30 -28.75 1.80 -9.08
N GLU A 31 -29.89 2.48 -8.86
CA GLU A 31 -31.16 2.37 -9.62
C GLU A 31 -31.59 0.94 -10.03
N GLY A 32 -31.33 -0.07 -9.19
CA GLY A 32 -31.78 -1.44 -9.43
C GLY A 32 -30.73 -2.40 -9.99
N LEU A 33 -29.49 -1.94 -10.22
CA LEU A 33 -28.36 -2.83 -10.52
C LEU A 33 -28.10 -3.81 -9.38
N SER A 34 -27.80 -5.05 -9.74
CA SER A 34 -27.56 -6.14 -8.82
C SER A 34 -26.08 -6.32 -8.49
N ILE A 35 -25.77 -7.04 -7.41
CA ILE A 35 -24.39 -7.43 -7.09
C ILE A 35 -23.78 -8.25 -8.24
N TYR A 36 -24.61 -9.01 -8.96
CA TYR A 36 -24.17 -9.75 -10.14
C TYR A 36 -23.56 -8.83 -11.20
N ASP A 37 -24.20 -7.72 -11.52
CA ASP A 37 -23.72 -6.77 -12.54
C ASP A 37 -22.36 -6.16 -12.15
N LEU A 38 -22.18 -5.88 -10.85
CA LEU A 38 -20.91 -5.41 -10.31
C LEU A 38 -19.82 -6.48 -10.41
N LEU A 39 -20.12 -7.72 -10.00
CA LEU A 39 -19.16 -8.82 -10.05
C LEU A 39 -18.78 -9.17 -11.50
N GLU A 40 -19.73 -9.13 -12.42
CA GLU A 40 -19.46 -9.34 -13.84
C GLU A 40 -18.49 -8.27 -14.37
N MET A 41 -18.81 -6.98 -14.16
CA MET A 41 -17.92 -5.89 -14.58
C MET A 41 -16.53 -6.03 -13.95
N TYR A 42 -16.48 -6.35 -12.66
CA TYR A 42 -15.24 -6.53 -11.94
C TYR A 42 -14.38 -7.65 -12.53
N VAL A 43 -14.96 -8.84 -12.74
CA VAL A 43 -14.26 -10.00 -13.31
C VAL A 43 -13.81 -9.72 -14.74
N LEU A 44 -14.65 -9.08 -15.55
CA LEU A 44 -14.27 -8.66 -16.91
C LEU A 44 -13.09 -7.68 -16.89
N GLY A 45 -13.08 -6.71 -15.98
CA GLY A 45 -11.99 -5.77 -15.80
C GLY A 45 -10.69 -6.47 -15.41
N VAL A 46 -10.74 -7.42 -14.48
CA VAL A 46 -9.59 -8.20 -14.04
C VAL A 46 -9.01 -9.07 -15.16
N LEU A 47 -9.87 -9.83 -15.86
CA LEU A 47 -9.43 -10.76 -16.90
C LEU A 47 -8.96 -10.05 -18.17
N LYS A 48 -9.71 -9.05 -18.66
CA LYS A 48 -9.34 -8.31 -19.87
C LYS A 48 -8.26 -7.27 -19.63
N GLY A 49 -8.10 -6.81 -18.39
CA GLY A 49 -7.16 -5.76 -18.02
C GLY A 49 -5.70 -6.17 -17.91
N THR A 50 -5.32 -7.42 -18.23
CA THR A 50 -3.92 -7.93 -18.14
C THR A 50 -3.24 -7.68 -16.78
N LEU A 51 -3.99 -7.91 -15.69
CA LEU A 51 -3.66 -7.46 -14.34
C LEU A 51 -2.26 -7.89 -13.86
N SER A 52 -1.87 -9.14 -14.10
CA SER A 52 -0.56 -9.67 -13.68
C SER A 52 0.62 -8.97 -14.35
N THR A 53 0.51 -8.64 -15.63
CA THR A 53 1.58 -7.95 -16.38
C THR A 53 1.77 -6.52 -15.86
N ARG A 54 0.66 -5.81 -15.63
CA ARG A 54 0.67 -4.46 -15.02
C ARG A 54 1.27 -4.50 -13.62
N ALA A 55 0.88 -5.47 -12.80
CA ALA A 55 1.42 -5.64 -11.45
C ALA A 55 2.93 -5.88 -11.47
N SER A 56 3.44 -6.63 -12.45
CA SER A 56 4.87 -6.88 -12.63
C SER A 56 5.66 -5.60 -12.97
N ALA A 57 5.12 -4.76 -13.87
CA ALA A 57 5.73 -3.46 -14.19
C ALA A 57 5.74 -2.51 -12.98
N ILE A 58 4.63 -2.46 -12.23
CA ILE A 58 4.54 -1.67 -10.99
C ILE A 58 5.58 -2.15 -9.98
N ALA A 59 5.65 -3.47 -9.76
CA ALA A 59 6.53 -4.04 -8.77
C ALA A 59 8.01 -3.78 -9.08
N PHE A 60 8.41 -3.92 -10.34
CA PHE A 60 9.77 -3.58 -10.77
C PHE A 60 10.10 -2.10 -10.50
N SER A 61 9.21 -1.18 -10.89
CA SER A 61 9.44 0.25 -10.69
C SER A 61 9.46 0.65 -9.21
N LEU A 62 8.61 0.06 -8.37
CA LEU A 62 8.61 0.29 -6.92
C LEU A 62 9.87 -0.28 -6.26
N PHE A 63 10.30 -1.48 -6.66
CA PHE A 63 11.54 -2.07 -6.17
C PHE A 63 12.76 -1.20 -6.52
N MET A 64 12.82 -0.65 -7.73
CA MET A 64 13.88 0.28 -8.14
C MET A 64 13.85 1.60 -7.36
N ALA A 65 12.67 2.06 -6.93
CA ALA A 65 12.53 3.28 -6.14
C ALA A 65 12.85 3.09 -4.64
N LEU A 66 12.83 1.85 -4.16
CA LEU A 66 12.95 1.53 -2.74
C LEU A 66 14.32 1.90 -2.15
N PHE A 67 15.43 1.51 -2.77
CA PHE A 67 16.76 1.82 -2.21
C PHE A 67 17.04 3.32 -2.14
N PRO A 68 16.77 4.11 -3.19
CA PRO A 68 17.03 5.55 -3.12
C PRO A 68 16.11 6.24 -2.12
N LEU A 69 14.84 5.81 -2.00
CA LEU A 69 13.95 6.26 -0.93
C LEU A 69 14.55 6.01 0.46
N ILE A 70 15.10 4.82 0.71
CA ILE A 70 15.75 4.49 1.99
C ILE A 70 16.96 5.39 2.23
N ILE A 71 17.84 5.54 1.24
CA ILE A 71 19.01 6.42 1.33
C ILE A 71 18.56 7.86 1.65
N PHE A 72 17.54 8.36 0.96
CA PHE A 72 16.98 9.68 1.21
C PHE A 72 16.45 9.80 2.64
N MET A 73 15.69 8.83 3.13
CA MET A 73 15.17 8.87 4.49
C MET A 73 16.30 8.81 5.53
N VAL A 74 17.23 7.86 5.42
CA VAL A 74 18.41 7.72 6.31
C VAL A 74 19.21 9.01 6.38
N THR A 75 19.34 9.71 5.26
CA THR A 75 20.12 10.95 5.19
C THR A 75 19.33 12.17 5.68
N LEU A 76 18.00 12.18 5.56
CA LEU A 76 17.12 13.24 6.06
C LEU A 76 16.91 13.15 7.58
N VAL A 77 16.93 11.93 8.12
CA VAL A 77 16.72 11.60 9.53
C VAL A 77 17.53 12.47 10.50
N PRO A 78 18.87 12.63 10.39
CA PRO A 78 19.66 13.41 11.34
C PRO A 78 19.24 14.88 11.40
N PHE A 79 18.71 15.44 10.30
CA PHE A 79 18.23 16.81 10.25
C PHE A 79 16.89 16.97 10.98
N LEU A 80 16.00 15.98 10.90
CA LEU A 80 14.75 16.00 11.66
C LEU A 80 14.99 15.81 13.15
N VAL A 81 15.89 14.90 13.54
CA VAL A 81 16.24 14.65 14.95
C VAL A 81 16.70 15.93 15.66
N SER A 82 17.56 16.71 14.98
CA SER A 82 18.04 17.99 15.53
C SER A 82 16.92 19.01 15.77
N TYR A 83 15.76 18.87 15.12
CA TYR A 83 14.63 19.79 15.24
C TYR A 83 13.55 19.30 16.20
N ILE A 84 13.43 17.98 16.41
CA ILE A 84 12.36 17.36 17.21
C ILE A 84 12.75 17.23 18.69
N SER A 85 13.96 17.62 19.11
CA SER A 85 14.43 17.63 20.52
C SER A 85 14.15 16.31 21.26
N ILE A 86 14.37 15.17 20.59
CA ILE A 86 14.27 13.86 21.23
C ILE A 86 15.59 13.66 21.98
N GLU A 87 15.61 14.07 23.26
CA GLU A 87 16.82 14.15 24.07
C GLU A 87 17.42 12.77 24.42
N HIS A 88 16.64 11.67 24.31
CA HIS A 88 16.99 10.37 24.89
C HIS A 88 16.58 9.11 24.10
N GLY A 89 16.05 9.22 22.88
CA GLY A 89 15.65 8.07 22.06
C GLY A 89 16.72 7.67 21.06
N ASP A 90 17.03 6.37 20.95
CA ASP A 90 17.81 5.85 19.82
C ASP A 90 16.94 5.92 18.54
N PHE A 91 16.89 7.11 17.95
CA PHE A 91 16.04 7.42 16.81
C PHE A 91 16.31 6.47 15.65
N ASP A 92 17.56 6.05 15.48
CA ASP A 92 17.95 5.14 14.39
C ASP A 92 17.27 3.78 14.57
N VAL A 93 17.17 3.27 15.80
CA VAL A 93 16.42 2.06 16.13
C VAL A 93 14.94 2.26 15.86
N GLN A 94 14.35 3.37 16.28
CA GLN A 94 12.92 3.64 16.08
C GLN A 94 12.54 3.82 14.60
N PHE A 95 13.41 4.46 13.82
CA PHE A 95 13.23 4.60 12.39
C PHE A 95 13.38 3.26 11.66
N GLN A 96 14.36 2.44 12.07
CA GLN A 96 14.49 1.08 11.56
C GLN A 96 13.23 0.25 11.86
N LEU A 97 12.74 0.25 13.10
CA LEU A 97 11.51 -0.44 13.49
C LEU A 97 10.29 0.06 12.70
N PHE A 98 10.19 1.37 12.47
CA PHE A 98 9.13 1.92 11.64
C PHE A 98 9.20 1.41 10.20
N LEU A 99 10.38 1.40 9.56
CA LEU A 99 10.53 0.86 8.20
C LEU A 99 10.24 -0.64 8.15
N GLU A 100 10.74 -1.40 9.11
CA GLU A 100 10.51 -2.84 9.23
C GLU A 100 9.03 -3.17 9.44
N SER A 101 8.25 -2.28 10.04
CA SER A 101 6.80 -2.48 10.22
C SER A 101 6.01 -2.57 8.91
N PHE A 102 6.54 -2.04 7.80
CA PHE A 102 5.94 -2.17 6.46
C PHE A 102 6.35 -3.44 5.73
N LEU A 103 7.38 -4.11 6.25
CA LEU A 103 8.05 -5.23 5.63
C LEU A 103 7.68 -6.54 6.34
N PRO A 104 7.68 -7.68 5.63
CA PRO A 104 7.62 -8.99 6.27
C PRO A 104 8.84 -9.20 7.19
N SER A 105 8.63 -9.86 8.34
CA SER A 105 9.64 -10.04 9.40
C SER A 105 11.00 -10.54 8.89
N ALA A 106 11.04 -11.56 8.01
CA ALA A 106 12.33 -12.08 7.53
C ALA A 106 13.01 -11.25 6.43
N THR A 107 12.39 -10.16 5.98
CA THR A 107 13.10 -9.13 5.19
C THR A 107 13.71 -8.05 6.07
N GLY A 108 13.26 -7.91 7.33
CA GLY A 108 13.77 -6.90 8.26
C GLY A 108 15.28 -6.98 8.46
N ASP A 109 15.81 -8.18 8.74
CA ASP A 109 17.25 -8.39 8.99
C ASP A 109 18.14 -7.87 7.86
N TYR A 110 17.81 -8.16 6.60
CA TYR A 110 18.56 -7.68 5.43
C TYR A 110 18.46 -6.16 5.26
N PHE A 111 17.28 -5.61 5.53
CA PHE A 111 17.08 -4.17 5.49
C PHE A 111 17.85 -3.46 6.60
N GLY A 112 17.88 -4.03 7.80
CA GLY A 112 18.66 -3.55 8.93
C GLY A 112 20.14 -3.46 8.60
N GLU A 113 20.72 -4.50 8.00
CA GLU A 113 22.12 -4.48 7.56
C GLU A 113 22.41 -3.37 6.53
N VAL A 114 21.56 -3.23 5.51
CA VAL A 114 21.69 -2.17 4.49
C VAL A 114 21.52 -0.79 5.14
N PHE A 115 20.57 -0.64 6.06
CA PHE A 115 20.33 0.59 6.81
C PHE A 115 21.56 1.00 7.61
N THR A 116 22.14 0.09 8.40
CA THR A 116 23.36 0.36 9.19
C THR A 116 24.53 0.75 8.29
N GLN A 117 24.75 0.03 7.18
CA GLN A 117 25.82 0.34 6.23
C GLN A 117 25.70 1.74 5.61
N ILE A 118 24.49 2.18 5.27
CA ILE A 118 24.23 3.52 4.71
C ILE A 118 24.42 4.59 5.79
N LYS A 119 23.89 4.36 6.99
CA LYS A 119 23.99 5.27 8.15
C LYS A 119 25.44 5.58 8.49
N ASP A 120 26.29 4.56 8.55
CA ASP A 120 27.68 4.71 8.97
C ASP A 120 28.56 5.36 7.89
N GLN A 121 28.15 5.32 6.62
CA GLN A 121 28.81 6.03 5.53
C GLN A 121 28.38 7.51 5.43
N LYS A 122 28.84 8.34 6.37
CA LYS A 122 28.63 9.80 6.32
C LYS A 122 29.37 10.44 5.14
N ARG A 123 28.65 10.78 4.07
CA ARG A 123 29.16 11.59 2.95
C ARG A 123 28.25 12.79 2.67
N GLY A 124 28.65 13.98 3.12
CA GLY A 124 27.84 15.20 3.06
C GLY A 124 27.42 15.66 1.65
N GLY A 125 28.17 15.26 0.59
CA GLY A 125 27.82 15.56 -0.81
C GLY A 125 26.79 14.60 -1.44
N LEU A 126 26.51 13.44 -0.81
CA LEU A 126 25.55 12.48 -1.34
C LEU A 126 24.10 12.94 -1.17
N LEU A 127 23.81 13.72 -0.12
CA LEU A 127 22.46 14.15 0.26
C LEU A 127 21.67 14.82 -0.87
N SER A 128 22.24 15.84 -1.53
CA SER A 128 21.54 16.57 -2.60
C SER A 128 21.33 15.71 -3.85
N SER A 129 22.32 14.90 -4.22
CA SER A 129 22.21 13.98 -5.36
C SER A 129 21.23 12.84 -5.10
N ALA A 130 21.26 12.25 -3.90
CA ALA A 130 20.34 11.20 -3.47
C ALA A 130 18.92 11.72 -3.36
N PHE A 131 18.73 12.96 -2.88
CA PHE A 131 17.42 13.60 -2.83
C PHE A 131 16.80 13.74 -4.22
N LEU A 132 17.52 14.32 -5.18
CA LEU A 132 17.02 14.49 -6.54
C LEU A 132 16.74 13.15 -7.22
N LEU A 133 17.65 12.18 -7.04
CA LEU A 133 17.47 10.83 -7.58
C LEU A 133 16.24 10.13 -6.97
N SER A 134 16.00 10.32 -5.67
CA SER A 134 14.86 9.74 -4.98
C SER A 134 13.54 10.34 -5.44
N ILE A 135 13.46 11.67 -5.61
CA ILE A 135 12.28 12.32 -6.19
C ILE A 135 11.99 11.76 -7.57
N PHE A 136 13.02 11.63 -8.41
CA PHE A 136 12.90 11.09 -9.76
C PHE A 136 12.38 9.64 -9.75
N LEU A 137 12.94 8.77 -8.90
CA LEU A 137 12.55 7.36 -8.86
C LEU A 137 11.19 7.13 -8.20
N ILE A 138 10.84 7.89 -7.17
CA ILE A 138 9.49 7.87 -6.60
C ILE A 138 8.48 8.29 -7.66
N ALA A 139 8.77 9.34 -8.44
CA ALA A 139 7.91 9.76 -9.54
C ALA A 139 7.75 8.64 -10.57
N ASN A 140 8.82 7.91 -10.92
CA ASN A 140 8.74 6.75 -11.82
C ASN A 140 7.90 5.60 -11.24
N GLY A 141 8.05 5.30 -9.94
CA GLY A 141 7.25 4.30 -9.24
C GLY A 141 5.76 4.62 -9.28
N VAL A 142 5.40 5.85 -8.89
CA VAL A 142 4.00 6.32 -8.93
C VAL A 142 3.48 6.39 -10.37
N ASN A 143 4.30 6.82 -11.33
CA ASN A 143 3.89 6.86 -12.74
C ASN A 143 3.61 5.46 -13.29
N SER A 144 4.34 4.44 -12.82
CA SER A 144 4.09 3.04 -13.18
C SER A 144 2.76 2.54 -12.59
N ILE A 145 2.44 2.93 -11.36
CA ILE A 145 1.11 2.68 -10.76
C ILE A 145 0.02 3.33 -11.63
N PHE A 146 0.21 4.59 -12.02
CA PHE A 146 -0.79 5.33 -12.79
C PHE A 146 -0.96 4.79 -14.21
N GLY A 147 0.13 4.41 -14.89
CA GLY A 147 0.06 3.69 -16.16
C GLY A 147 -0.64 2.33 -16.00
N GLY A 148 -0.41 1.66 -14.87
CA GLY A 148 -1.19 0.48 -14.47
C GLY A 148 -2.68 0.79 -14.37
N PHE A 149 -3.09 1.89 -13.74
CA PHE A 149 -4.51 2.25 -13.64
C PHE A 149 -5.13 2.66 -14.99
N GLU A 150 -4.42 3.43 -15.81
CA GLU A 150 -4.90 3.89 -17.12
C GLU A 150 -5.08 2.75 -18.13
N THR A 151 -4.40 1.61 -17.94
CA THR A 151 -4.54 0.40 -18.78
C THR A 151 -5.74 -0.48 -18.35
N SER A 152 -6.51 -0.06 -17.33
CA SER A 152 -7.74 -0.75 -16.93
C SER A 152 -8.78 -0.72 -18.05
N TYR A 153 -9.54 -1.81 -18.17
CA TYR A 153 -10.62 -1.96 -19.16
C TYR A 153 -11.69 -0.85 -19.05
N HIS A 154 -11.89 -0.30 -17.85
CA HIS A 154 -12.97 0.65 -17.57
C HIS A 154 -12.56 2.11 -17.71
N ILE A 155 -11.31 2.40 -18.07
CA ILE A 155 -10.80 3.77 -18.19
C ILE A 155 -10.76 4.18 -19.66
N GLU A 156 -11.50 5.24 -19.99
CA GLU A 156 -11.61 5.75 -21.36
C GLU A 156 -10.69 6.96 -21.59
N LEU A 157 -10.48 7.78 -20.54
CA LEU A 157 -9.72 9.02 -20.63
C LEU A 157 -8.33 8.91 -19.97
N THR A 158 -7.28 8.98 -20.79
CA THR A 158 -5.88 9.01 -20.35
C THR A 158 -5.32 10.43 -20.37
N ARG A 159 -4.24 10.67 -19.61
CA ARG A 159 -3.52 11.95 -19.60
C ARG A 159 -2.36 11.92 -20.59
N HIS A 160 -2.03 13.10 -21.13
CA HIS A 160 -0.78 13.26 -21.89
C HIS A 160 0.45 12.98 -21.00
N PHE A 161 1.49 12.35 -21.55
CA PHE A 161 2.70 11.91 -20.84
C PHE A 161 3.26 12.94 -19.83
N PHE A 162 3.54 14.17 -20.27
CA PHE A 162 4.06 15.21 -19.36
C PHE A 162 3.13 15.55 -18.18
N ARG A 163 1.81 15.60 -18.42
CA ARG A 163 0.85 15.85 -17.34
C ARG A 163 0.79 14.66 -16.41
N GLN A 164 0.78 13.44 -16.95
CA GLN A 164 0.79 12.22 -16.14
C GLN A 164 2.00 12.15 -15.22
N TYR A 165 3.18 12.43 -15.76
CA TYR A 165 4.43 12.46 -14.99
C TYR A 165 4.43 13.56 -13.92
N LEU A 166 3.89 14.75 -14.22
CA LEU A 166 3.76 15.82 -13.22
C LEU A 166 2.82 15.43 -12.07
N TYR A 167 1.70 14.76 -12.37
CA TYR A 167 0.82 14.21 -11.34
C TYR A 167 1.51 13.11 -10.53
N ALA A 168 2.28 12.24 -11.18
CA ALA A 168 3.04 11.19 -10.49
C ALA A 168 4.09 11.76 -9.55
N LEU A 169 4.81 12.82 -9.97
CA LEU A 169 5.76 13.54 -9.12
C LEU A 169 5.04 14.20 -7.93
N MET A 170 3.96 14.94 -8.18
CA MET A 170 3.19 15.59 -7.11
C MET A 170 2.67 14.57 -6.09
N VAL A 171 2.10 13.46 -6.56
CA VAL A 171 1.58 12.40 -5.68
C VAL A 171 2.72 11.68 -4.97
N GLY A 172 3.84 11.44 -5.63
CA GLY A 172 5.05 10.91 -5.00
C GLY A 172 5.53 11.75 -3.82
N LEU A 173 5.54 13.08 -3.97
CA LEU A 173 5.87 14.01 -2.88
C LEU A 173 4.83 13.98 -1.76
N ILE A 174 3.54 13.95 -2.10
CA ILE A 174 2.47 13.83 -1.10
C ILE A 174 2.61 12.54 -0.29
N LEU A 175 2.90 11.41 -0.94
CA LEU A 175 3.12 10.12 -0.28
C LEU A 175 4.37 10.14 0.59
N ALA A 176 5.47 10.76 0.14
CA ALA A 176 6.67 10.92 0.95
C ALA A 176 6.40 11.74 2.21
N ILE A 177 5.67 12.86 2.09
CA ILE A 177 5.26 13.68 3.23
C ILE A 177 4.34 12.89 4.17
N LEU A 178 3.40 12.11 3.62
CA LEU A 178 2.50 11.26 4.41
C LEU A 178 3.29 10.23 5.24
N ILE A 179 4.32 9.61 4.65
CA ILE A 179 5.21 8.67 5.36
C ILE A 179 5.99 9.38 6.46
N ILE A 180 6.56 10.56 6.19
CA ILE A 180 7.31 11.34 7.20
C ILE A 180 6.40 11.75 8.35
N VAL A 181 5.22 12.28 8.07
CA VAL A 181 4.23 12.65 9.10
C VAL A 181 3.80 11.41 9.88
N GLY A 182 3.59 10.28 9.19
CA GLY A 182 3.27 9.02 9.82
C GLY A 182 4.37 8.55 10.77
N PHE A 183 5.63 8.64 10.34
CA PHE A 183 6.78 8.29 11.15
C PHE A 183 6.92 9.18 12.40
N VAL A 184 6.78 10.51 12.25
CA VAL A 184 6.81 11.45 13.38
C VAL A 184 5.66 11.15 14.35
N ALA A 185 4.47 10.87 13.84
CA ALA A 185 3.31 10.49 14.67
C ALA A 185 3.55 9.16 15.39
N PHE A 186 4.18 8.18 14.74
CA PHE A 186 4.54 6.89 15.32
C PHE A 186 5.53 7.07 16.48
N ILE A 187 6.60 7.83 16.28
CA ILE A 187 7.57 8.17 17.33
C ILE A 187 6.90 8.91 18.48
N TYR A 188 6.09 9.92 18.19
CA TYR A 188 5.43 10.69 19.23
C TYR A 188 4.49 9.81 20.05
N PHE A 189 3.75 8.92 19.38
CA PHE A 189 2.92 7.92 20.04
C PHE A 189 3.78 6.99 20.92
N GLU A 190 4.86 6.45 20.39
CA GLU A 190 5.74 5.54 21.13
C GLU A 190 6.33 6.23 22.38
N PHE A 191 7.01 7.37 22.23
CA PHE A 191 7.68 8.02 23.36
C PHE A 191 6.72 8.62 24.38
N TYR A 192 5.68 9.32 23.95
CA TYR A 192 4.81 10.01 24.90
C TYR A 192 3.72 9.09 25.43
N VAL A 193 3.04 8.31 24.60
CA VAL A 193 1.91 7.50 25.07
C VAL A 193 2.41 6.30 25.87
N LEU A 194 3.41 5.53 25.39
CA LEU A 194 3.98 4.45 26.19
C LEU A 194 4.82 4.96 27.36
N GLY A 195 5.57 6.05 27.17
CA GLY A 195 6.34 6.67 28.26
C GLY A 195 5.45 7.09 29.42
N TYR A 196 4.34 7.79 29.17
CA TYR A 196 3.41 8.17 30.23
C TYR A 196 2.65 6.97 30.81
N LEU A 197 2.23 5.98 30.00
CA LEU A 197 1.52 4.80 30.50
C LEU A 197 2.41 3.93 31.39
N SER A 198 3.67 3.73 31.00
CA SER A 198 4.65 2.97 31.78
C SER A 198 5.02 3.70 33.07
N GLU A 199 5.22 5.02 33.04
CA GLU A 199 5.51 5.83 34.24
C GLU A 199 4.30 5.90 35.19
N PHE A 200 3.09 6.00 34.65
CA PHE A 200 1.85 5.99 35.44
C PHE A 200 1.62 4.62 36.11
N ALA A 201 1.84 3.53 35.38
CA ALA A 201 1.74 2.17 35.92
C ALA A 201 2.84 1.88 36.95
N ALA A 202 4.05 2.37 36.74
CA ALA A 202 5.14 2.30 37.72
C ALA A 202 4.78 3.06 39.00
N LYS A 203 4.16 4.24 38.89
CA LYS A 203 3.73 5.05 40.05
C LYS A 203 2.55 4.46 40.82
N GLN A 204 1.61 3.76 40.18
CA GLN A 204 0.43 3.19 40.85
C GLN A 204 0.62 1.74 41.30
N GLY A 205 1.40 0.93 40.58
CA GLY A 205 1.47 -0.52 40.79
C GLY A 205 2.85 -1.06 41.15
N GLY A 206 3.93 -0.28 41.00
CA GLY A 206 5.30 -0.78 41.21
C GLY A 206 5.80 -1.74 40.13
N TYR A 207 5.07 -1.89 39.03
CA TYR A 207 5.43 -2.71 37.87
C TYR A 207 5.82 -1.81 36.69
N ILE A 208 6.89 -2.18 36.00
CA ILE A 208 7.26 -1.61 34.70
C ILE A 208 6.50 -2.42 33.66
N LEU A 209 5.49 -1.82 33.03
CA LEU A 209 4.78 -2.47 31.91
C LEU A 209 5.72 -2.54 30.71
N GLY A 210 5.90 -3.75 30.15
CA GLY A 210 6.56 -3.92 28.86
C GLY A 210 5.70 -3.41 27.70
N GLU A 211 6.33 -3.07 26.57
CA GLU A 211 5.64 -2.60 25.35
C GLU A 211 4.56 -3.59 24.85
N ASP A 212 4.74 -4.89 25.12
CA ASP A 212 3.85 -5.98 24.70
C ASP A 212 2.71 -6.27 25.70
N GLU A 213 2.75 -5.70 26.91
CA GLU A 213 1.78 -6.03 27.97
C GLU A 213 0.51 -5.17 27.88
N VAL A 214 0.56 -4.05 27.15
CA VAL A 214 -0.57 -3.14 26.99
C VAL A 214 -1.28 -3.42 25.66
N ILE A 215 -2.26 -4.33 25.69
CA ILE A 215 -3.11 -4.70 24.53
C ILE A 215 -3.63 -3.45 23.79
N GLY A 216 -3.96 -2.37 24.51
CA GLY A 216 -4.42 -1.12 23.92
C GLY A 216 -3.41 -0.43 22.98
N VAL A 217 -2.11 -0.55 23.27
CA VAL A 217 -1.03 0.02 22.44
C VAL A 217 -0.91 -0.78 21.16
N GLN A 218 -0.94 -2.11 21.22
CA GLN A 218 -0.86 -2.96 20.04
C GLN A 218 -2.04 -2.68 19.09
N ILE A 219 -3.25 -2.54 19.63
CA ILE A 219 -4.43 -2.15 18.85
C ILE A 219 -4.24 -0.78 18.20
N ALA A 220 -3.70 0.20 18.93
CA ALA A 220 -3.45 1.54 18.40
C ALA A 220 -2.42 1.52 17.26
N LYS A 221 -1.32 0.75 17.39
CA LYS A 221 -0.31 0.57 16.34
C LYS A 221 -0.92 -0.02 15.06
N VAL A 222 -1.73 -1.07 15.21
CA VAL A 222 -2.43 -1.70 14.07
C VAL A 222 -3.41 -0.71 13.43
N LEU A 223 -4.23 -0.01 14.22
CA LEU A 223 -5.16 0.99 13.69
C LEU A 223 -4.45 2.13 12.96
N PHE A 224 -3.34 2.63 13.51
CA PHE A 224 -2.52 3.64 12.87
C PHE A 224 -2.04 3.19 11.50
N PHE A 225 -1.54 1.96 11.39
CA PHE A 225 -1.10 1.38 10.12
C PHE A 225 -2.24 1.21 9.11
N ILE A 226 -3.42 0.80 9.58
CA ILE A 226 -4.64 0.71 8.75
C ILE A 226 -5.00 2.08 8.18
N ILE A 227 -4.95 3.13 9.02
CA ILE A 227 -5.25 4.50 8.59
C ILE A 227 -4.24 4.95 7.53
N LEU A 228 -2.94 4.78 7.80
CA LEU A 228 -1.87 5.22 6.90
C LEU A 228 -1.92 4.50 5.54
N SER A 229 -2.13 3.18 5.53
CA SER A 229 -2.25 2.38 4.30
C SER A 229 -3.53 2.72 3.52
N TYR A 230 -4.65 2.97 4.22
CA TYR A 230 -5.88 3.43 3.60
C TYR A 230 -5.71 4.80 2.92
N PHE A 231 -5.11 5.77 3.61
CA PHE A 231 -4.86 7.11 3.04
C PHE A 231 -3.93 7.03 1.83
N THR A 232 -2.87 6.23 1.91
CA THR A 232 -1.94 5.98 0.79
C THR A 232 -2.69 5.48 -0.44
N THR A 233 -3.52 4.45 -0.25
CA THR A 233 -4.33 3.87 -1.32
C THR A 233 -5.37 4.85 -1.87
N ALA A 234 -6.06 5.58 -0.99
CA ALA A 234 -7.06 6.57 -1.39
C ALA A 234 -6.46 7.69 -2.23
N ILE A 235 -5.27 8.20 -1.86
CA ILE A 235 -4.54 9.21 -2.64
C ILE A 235 -4.18 8.65 -4.02
N LEU A 236 -3.62 7.44 -4.09
CA LEU A 236 -3.27 6.79 -5.35
C LEU A 236 -4.49 6.65 -6.28
N TYR A 237 -5.62 6.19 -5.76
CA TYR A 237 -6.84 6.01 -6.55
C TYR A 237 -7.47 7.31 -6.99
N TYR A 238 -7.50 8.33 -6.11
CA TYR A 238 -8.12 9.60 -6.41
C TYR A 238 -7.35 10.39 -7.48
N PHE A 239 -6.02 10.38 -7.43
CA PHE A 239 -5.17 11.13 -8.35
C PHE A 239 -4.67 10.33 -9.55
N GLY A 240 -4.76 8.99 -9.51
CA GLY A 240 -4.08 8.11 -10.46
C GLY A 240 -4.62 8.09 -11.88
N THR A 241 -5.89 8.43 -12.10
CA THR A 241 -6.46 8.59 -13.45
C THR A 241 -7.18 9.93 -13.60
N ARG A 242 -7.45 10.35 -14.83
CA ARG A 242 -8.25 11.56 -15.08
C ARG A 242 -9.66 11.44 -14.50
N GLU A 243 -10.23 10.24 -14.58
CA GLU A 243 -11.58 9.93 -14.09
C GLU A 243 -11.62 9.60 -12.59
N GLY A 244 -10.47 9.31 -11.97
CA GLY A 244 -10.38 8.98 -10.54
C GLY A 244 -11.00 10.03 -9.62
N LYS A 245 -10.94 11.32 -10.01
CA LYS A 245 -11.58 12.43 -9.26
C LYS A 245 -13.11 12.38 -9.26
N GLN A 246 -13.73 11.62 -10.15
CA GLN A 246 -15.18 11.40 -10.18
C GLN A 246 -15.61 10.38 -9.11
N ALA A 247 -14.68 9.53 -8.66
CA ALA A 247 -14.89 8.66 -7.53
C ALA A 247 -14.71 9.44 -6.20
N LYS A 248 -15.37 8.96 -5.15
CA LYS A 248 -15.19 9.50 -3.80
C LYS A 248 -13.77 9.20 -3.31
N PHE A 249 -13.14 10.13 -2.61
CA PHE A 249 -11.81 9.94 -2.01
C PHE A 249 -11.81 8.73 -1.06
N PHE A 250 -12.79 8.68 -0.16
CA PHE A 250 -13.07 7.48 0.62
C PHE A 250 -13.85 6.49 -0.25
N SER A 251 -13.14 5.47 -0.75
CA SER A 251 -13.65 4.54 -1.76
C SER A 251 -13.68 3.10 -1.25
N VAL A 252 -14.67 2.33 -1.73
CA VAL A 252 -14.82 0.91 -1.39
C VAL A 252 -13.61 0.11 -1.87
N GLY A 253 -13.05 0.44 -3.03
CA GLY A 253 -11.81 -0.14 -3.52
C GLY A 253 -10.63 0.10 -2.59
N ALA A 254 -10.47 1.30 -2.02
CA ALA A 254 -9.39 1.58 -1.07
C ALA A 254 -9.53 0.76 0.22
N LEU A 255 -10.76 0.61 0.71
CA LEU A 255 -11.07 -0.26 1.85
C LEU A 255 -10.69 -1.72 1.55
N MET A 256 -11.16 -2.24 0.41
CA MET A 256 -10.85 -3.62 -0.01
C MET A 256 -9.34 -3.85 -0.14
N THR A 257 -8.64 -2.91 -0.75
CA THR A 257 -7.17 -2.96 -0.90
C THR A 257 -6.50 -3.02 0.46
N THR A 258 -6.93 -2.18 1.39
CA THR A 258 -6.37 -2.12 2.76
C THR A 258 -6.58 -3.44 3.48
N ILE A 259 -7.79 -4.00 3.43
CA ILE A 259 -8.11 -5.29 4.06
C ILE A 259 -7.26 -6.42 3.45
N LEU A 260 -7.22 -6.50 2.11
CA LEU A 260 -6.44 -7.51 1.40
C LEU A 260 -4.94 -7.36 1.66
N PHE A 261 -4.45 -6.12 1.75
CA PHE A 261 -3.07 -5.80 2.11
C PHE A 261 -2.73 -6.38 3.49
N LEU A 262 -3.55 -6.13 4.52
CA LEU A 262 -3.33 -6.68 5.87
C LEU A 262 -3.34 -8.22 5.89
N ILE A 263 -4.34 -8.83 5.25
CA ILE A 263 -4.45 -10.29 5.15
C ILE A 263 -3.21 -10.86 4.47
N THR A 264 -2.78 -10.21 3.38
CA THR A 264 -1.63 -10.64 2.60
C THR A 264 -0.34 -10.46 3.37
N SER A 265 -0.12 -9.34 4.05
CA SER A 265 1.06 -9.13 4.90
C SER A 265 1.14 -10.18 6.01
N TYR A 266 0.01 -10.52 6.64
CA TYR A 266 -0.04 -11.57 7.66
C TYR A 266 0.28 -12.96 7.09
N LEU A 267 -0.42 -13.37 6.02
CA LEU A 267 -0.21 -14.67 5.37
C LEU A 267 1.19 -14.81 4.78
N PHE A 268 1.71 -13.73 4.19
CA PHE A 268 3.04 -13.69 3.63
C PHE A 268 4.11 -13.78 4.72
N GLY A 269 3.90 -13.16 5.88
CA GLY A 269 4.74 -13.36 7.07
C GLY A 269 4.85 -14.82 7.47
N ILE A 270 3.71 -15.53 7.56
CA ILE A 270 3.68 -16.97 7.86
C ILE A 270 4.40 -17.79 6.78
N TYR A 271 4.19 -17.45 5.50
CA TYR A 271 4.85 -18.13 4.39
C TYR A 271 6.37 -18.01 4.50
N VAL A 272 6.86 -16.80 4.79
CA VAL A 272 8.29 -16.54 4.88
C VAL A 272 8.90 -17.27 6.08
N GLU A 273 8.28 -17.19 7.25
CA GLU A 273 8.76 -17.84 8.48
C GLU A 273 8.82 -19.37 8.37
N LYS A 274 7.80 -19.99 7.75
CA LYS A 274 7.67 -21.46 7.75
C LYS A 274 8.25 -22.15 6.51
N PHE A 275 8.25 -21.46 5.36
CA PHE A 275 8.52 -22.09 4.06
C PHE A 275 9.65 -21.43 3.28
N ALA A 276 9.96 -20.15 3.53
CA ALA A 276 11.01 -19.47 2.78
C ALA A 276 12.41 -19.75 3.37
N ARG A 277 12.93 -20.96 3.15
CA ARG A 277 14.38 -21.26 3.29
C ARG A 277 15.24 -20.63 2.19
N TYR A 278 14.75 -19.57 1.55
CA TYR A 278 15.45 -18.87 0.48
C TYR A 278 16.77 -18.27 0.96
N ASN A 279 16.82 -17.86 2.23
CA ASN A 279 18.04 -17.34 2.87
C ASN A 279 19.15 -18.39 2.94
N GLU A 280 18.80 -19.67 3.13
CA GLU A 280 19.78 -20.78 3.21
C GLU A 280 20.39 -21.10 1.83
N LEU A 281 19.63 -20.90 0.75
CA LEU A 281 20.05 -21.23 -0.62
C LEU A 281 20.68 -20.05 -1.37
N TYR A 282 20.21 -18.82 -1.13
CA TYR A 282 20.56 -17.63 -1.91
C TYR A 282 21.08 -16.45 -1.07
N GLY A 283 21.15 -16.56 0.26
CA GLY A 283 21.64 -15.50 1.14
C GLY A 283 20.90 -14.17 0.93
N ALA A 284 21.65 -13.06 0.82
CA ALA A 284 21.09 -11.71 0.60
C ALA A 284 20.24 -11.58 -0.67
N LEU A 285 20.51 -12.38 -1.72
CA LEU A 285 19.67 -12.40 -2.92
C LEU A 285 18.28 -13.00 -2.64
N GLY A 286 18.18 -13.92 -1.68
CA GLY A 286 16.91 -14.51 -1.24
C GLY A 286 15.97 -13.46 -0.65
N GLY A 287 16.47 -12.59 0.23
CA GLY A 287 15.71 -11.49 0.82
C GLY A 287 15.15 -10.52 -0.23
N LEU A 288 15.96 -10.16 -1.23
CA LEU A 288 15.52 -9.28 -2.33
C LEU A 288 14.43 -9.93 -3.20
N LEU A 289 14.54 -11.23 -3.48
CA LEU A 289 13.52 -11.96 -4.22
C LEU A 289 12.20 -12.05 -3.45
N ILE A 290 12.25 -12.34 -2.14
CA ILE A 290 11.08 -12.34 -1.26
C ILE A 290 10.40 -10.96 -1.28
N LEU A 291 11.18 -9.89 -1.13
CA LEU A 291 10.67 -8.52 -1.20
C LEU A 291 10.02 -8.22 -2.56
N MET A 292 10.64 -8.62 -3.66
CA MET A 292 10.10 -8.37 -5.00
C MET A 292 8.77 -9.12 -5.21
N VAL A 293 8.65 -10.36 -4.72
CA VAL A 293 7.39 -11.12 -4.70
C VAL A 293 6.34 -10.42 -3.83
N TYR A 294 6.73 -9.91 -2.66
CA TYR A 294 5.84 -9.17 -1.77
C TYR A 294 5.28 -7.90 -2.44
N ILE A 295 6.15 -7.10 -3.07
CA ILE A 295 5.73 -5.90 -3.81
C ILE A 295 4.82 -6.29 -4.98
N TRP A 296 5.15 -7.38 -5.69
CA TRP A 296 4.32 -7.89 -6.79
C TRP A 296 2.93 -8.30 -6.33
N LEU A 297 2.82 -9.03 -5.22
CA LEU A 297 1.54 -9.46 -4.66
C LEU A 297 0.69 -8.27 -4.24
N ASN A 298 1.29 -7.28 -3.57
CA ASN A 298 0.59 -6.05 -3.18
C ASN A 298 0.22 -5.16 -4.37
N SER A 299 1.02 -5.17 -5.43
CA SER A 299 0.68 -4.49 -6.69
C SER A 299 -0.55 -5.11 -7.35
N ASN A 300 -0.70 -6.44 -7.30
CA ASN A 300 -1.92 -7.11 -7.76
C ASN A 300 -3.13 -6.66 -6.93
N ILE A 301 -3.01 -6.62 -5.60
CA ILE A 301 -4.09 -6.18 -4.69
C ILE A 301 -4.50 -4.72 -4.94
N LEU A 302 -3.53 -3.84 -5.18
CA LEU A 302 -3.77 -2.45 -5.56
C LEU A 302 -4.51 -2.35 -6.90
N LEU A 303 -4.18 -3.17 -7.89
CA LEU A 303 -4.93 -3.17 -9.15
C LEU A 303 -6.35 -3.74 -8.96
N LEU A 304 -6.50 -4.79 -8.15
CA LEU A 304 -7.79 -5.37 -7.82
C LEU A 304 -8.72 -4.35 -7.15
N GLY A 305 -8.22 -3.56 -6.20
CA GLY A 305 -9.03 -2.49 -5.58
C GLY A 305 -9.36 -1.35 -6.55
N PHE A 306 -8.43 -1.01 -7.44
CA PHE A 306 -8.67 -0.03 -8.48
C PHE A 306 -9.77 -0.47 -9.45
N GLU A 307 -9.74 -1.72 -9.95
CA GLU A 307 -10.76 -2.26 -10.85
C GLU A 307 -12.16 -2.25 -10.21
N LEU A 308 -12.26 -2.46 -8.89
CA LEU A 308 -13.53 -2.37 -8.17
C LEU A 308 -14.10 -0.95 -8.23
N ASN A 309 -13.25 0.05 -7.94
CA ASN A 309 -13.64 1.44 -8.03
C ASN A 309 -14.01 1.86 -9.46
N ALA A 310 -13.25 1.39 -10.45
CA ALA A 310 -13.51 1.67 -11.84
C ALA A 310 -14.86 1.07 -12.29
N SER A 311 -15.13 -0.19 -11.92
CA SER A 311 -16.41 -0.86 -12.19
C SER A 311 -17.59 -0.12 -11.54
N LEU A 312 -17.47 0.26 -10.27
CA LEU A 312 -18.48 1.06 -9.56
C LEU A 312 -18.71 2.42 -10.24
N ASN A 313 -17.66 3.08 -10.71
CA ASN A 313 -17.79 4.37 -11.39
C ASN A 313 -18.49 4.22 -12.74
N THR A 314 -18.15 3.18 -13.50
CA THR A 314 -18.79 2.86 -14.79
C THR A 314 -20.27 2.57 -14.61
N LEU A 315 -20.66 1.75 -13.63
CA LEU A 315 -22.06 1.50 -13.31
C LEU A 315 -22.81 2.79 -12.96
N ARG A 316 -22.23 3.68 -12.14
CA ARG A 316 -22.85 4.99 -11.84
C ARG A 316 -23.06 5.85 -13.07
N LYS A 317 -22.15 5.80 -14.06
CA LYS A 317 -22.28 6.56 -15.30
C LYS A 317 -23.39 6.01 -16.19
N ILE A 318 -23.55 4.68 -16.23
CA ILE A 318 -24.64 4.03 -16.99
C ILE A 318 -25.97 4.44 -16.38
N THR A 319 -26.12 4.30 -15.07
CA THR A 319 -27.33 4.66 -14.33
C THR A 319 -27.73 6.13 -14.54
N LYS A 320 -26.79 7.07 -14.45
CA LYS A 320 -27.11 8.51 -14.64
C LYS A 320 -27.51 8.91 -16.06
N LYS A 321 -27.30 8.04 -17.06
CA LYS A 321 -27.64 8.31 -18.46
C LYS A 321 -29.03 7.81 -18.84
N GLU A 322 -29.63 6.94 -18.02
CA GLU A 322 -31.01 6.47 -18.13
C GLU A 322 -31.96 7.40 -17.37
#